data_AF-A0A6T6B2A6-F1
#
_entry.id   AF-A0A6T6B2A6-F1
#
_cell.length_a   1.000
_cell.length_b   1.000
_cell.length_c   1.000
_cell.angle_alpha   90.00
_cell.angle_beta   90.00
_cell.angle_gamma   90.00
#
_symmetry.space_group_name_H-M   'P 1'
#
loop_
_entity.id
_entity.type
_entity.pdbx_description
1 polymer ?
#
loop_
_entity_poly.entity_id
_entity_poly.type
_entity_poly.pdbx_seq_one_letter_code
_entity_poly.pdbx_strand_id
1 'polypeptide(L)'
;MIAFVNYGYMWRRKAGACGRDSCEVRTKPWYGQQRSSLYRGMMNLSMESKSAVEYTSLDGNSWLLQFGSKKVVFDPWLVDSLVFFSPWFYQGFKPLLEHFKLEDLGSCDLIVITQSLDDHLHRPTLRQMDKNIPVVATVDSIEILRDQLGFRNVVGLDHGEKVEMLDGEITLHAFQGALTGPPWAKRQNGYKVTVNPANWSLWYEPHADSPPAELEQIRPVDAIVAPVVRTYLVPLNYSLVNGGVHCLETAQKLQARQFIVHKVHRNRHRGFLSKYLAEVGTEEEFRQVISQRKGDMEVIDGPTGVSYPVAFYSSTVKT
;
A
#
# COMPACT_ATOMS: atom_id res chain seq x y z
N MET A 1 -8.96 11.96 -35.03
CA MET A 1 -10.27 11.46 -35.50
C MET A 1 -10.26 9.95 -35.32
N ILE A 2 -11.38 9.34 -34.89
CA ILE A 2 -11.54 7.95 -34.39
C ILE A 2 -11.27 7.84 -32.87
N ALA A 3 -12.14 7.32 -32.00
CA ALA A 3 -13.59 7.12 -31.99
C ALA A 3 -13.98 6.92 -30.50
N PHE A 4 -14.96 7.69 -30.02
CA PHE A 4 -15.59 7.46 -28.71
C PHE A 4 -16.58 6.30 -28.84
N VAL A 5 -16.44 5.27 -28.01
CA VAL A 5 -17.47 4.24 -27.85
C VAL A 5 -18.19 4.48 -26.53
N ASN A 6 -19.38 5.06 -26.64
CA ASN A 6 -20.40 5.12 -25.60
C ASN A 6 -20.98 3.72 -25.38
N TYR A 7 -21.05 3.27 -24.13
CA TYR A 7 -22.05 2.29 -23.71
C TYR A 7 -22.73 2.80 -22.44
N GLY A 8 -23.92 3.37 -22.63
CA GLY A 8 -24.94 3.36 -21.59
C GLY A 8 -25.86 2.17 -21.83
N TYR A 9 -26.23 1.44 -20.77
CA TYR A 9 -27.55 0.81 -20.68
C TYR A 9 -27.95 0.67 -19.20
N MET A 10 -29.12 1.23 -18.92
CA MET A 10 -29.96 1.02 -17.73
C MET A 10 -30.28 -0.47 -17.53
N TRP A 11 -30.30 -0.95 -16.28
CA TRP A 11 -31.38 -1.83 -15.79
C TRP A 11 -31.59 -1.64 -14.27
N ARG A 12 -32.82 -1.22 -13.91
CA ARG A 12 -33.42 -1.38 -12.58
C ARG A 12 -34.12 -2.74 -12.51
N ARG A 13 -33.90 -3.52 -11.44
CA ARG A 13 -34.88 -4.47 -10.83
C ARG A 13 -34.53 -4.58 -9.34
N LYS A 14 -35.31 -3.98 -8.42
CA LYS A 14 -36.50 -4.48 -7.70
C LYS A 14 -36.33 -5.84 -7.02
N ALA A 15 -36.53 -5.80 -5.70
CA ALA A 15 -36.57 -6.89 -4.73
C ALA A 15 -37.76 -7.85 -4.94
N GLY A 16 -37.59 -9.10 -4.49
CA GLY A 16 -38.64 -10.11 -4.41
C GLY A 16 -38.23 -11.34 -3.58
N ALA A 17 -38.82 -11.40 -2.39
CA ALA A 17 -39.09 -12.49 -1.43
C ALA A 17 -38.65 -13.97 -1.68
N CYS A 18 -38.11 -14.54 -0.59
CA CYS A 18 -38.53 -15.75 0.15
C CYS A 18 -38.78 -17.09 -0.59
N GLY A 19 -38.03 -18.10 -0.17
CA GLY A 19 -38.36 -19.52 -0.36
C GLY A 19 -37.42 -20.39 0.48
N ARG A 20 -37.94 -20.94 1.58
CA ARG A 20 -37.27 -21.95 2.43
C ARG A 20 -37.18 -23.24 1.63
N ASP A 21 -36.06 -23.96 1.73
CA ASP A 21 -36.09 -25.43 1.78
C ASP A 21 -34.84 -25.95 2.49
N SER A 22 -35.11 -26.85 3.43
CA SER A 22 -34.23 -27.51 4.36
C SER A 22 -33.43 -28.63 3.70
N CYS A 23 -32.11 -28.64 3.88
CA CYS A 23 -31.28 -29.82 3.67
C CYS A 23 -30.53 -30.16 4.96
N GLU A 24 -30.84 -31.36 5.48
CA GLU A 24 -30.31 -31.95 6.70
C GLU A 24 -28.80 -32.17 6.63
N VAL A 25 -28.09 -31.69 7.66
CA VAL A 25 -26.69 -32.00 7.93
C VAL A 25 -26.63 -33.32 8.69
N ARG A 26 -26.10 -34.38 8.06
CA ARG A 26 -25.69 -35.61 8.75
C ARG A 26 -24.19 -35.57 9.02
N THR A 27 -23.84 -35.35 10.28
CA THR A 27 -22.49 -35.59 10.82
C THR A 27 -22.31 -37.05 11.22
N LYS A 28 -21.23 -37.70 10.76
CA LYS A 28 -20.53 -38.74 11.54
C LYS A 28 -19.02 -38.71 11.26
N PRO A 29 -18.16 -38.85 12.28
CA PRO A 29 -16.71 -38.84 12.14
C PRO A 29 -16.18 -40.25 11.88
N TRP A 30 -15.09 -40.36 11.13
CA TRP A 30 -14.32 -41.61 11.06
C TRP A 30 -12.82 -41.32 11.06
N TYR A 31 -12.17 -41.82 12.11
CA TYR A 31 -10.72 -41.92 12.26
C TYR A 31 -10.21 -43.02 11.32
N GLY A 32 -9.10 -42.76 10.61
CA GLY A 32 -8.49 -43.75 9.73
C GLY A 32 -7.09 -43.35 9.30
N GLN A 33 -6.11 -43.67 10.15
CA GLN A 33 -4.69 -43.74 9.80
C GLN A 33 -4.49 -44.67 8.60
N GLN A 34 -3.99 -44.15 7.47
CA GLN A 34 -3.17 -44.92 6.55
C GLN A 34 -2.00 -44.07 6.06
N ARG A 35 -0.83 -44.44 6.56
CA ARG A 35 0.46 -44.07 5.98
C ARG A 35 0.56 -44.72 4.60
N SER A 36 0.77 -43.93 3.55
CA SER A 36 1.30 -44.42 2.28
C SER A 36 2.62 -43.74 1.94
N SER A 37 3.56 -44.61 1.59
CA SER A 37 4.99 -44.42 1.43
C SER A 37 5.38 -43.74 0.12
N LEU A 38 5.16 -42.42 0.00
CA LEU A 38 5.66 -41.64 -1.14
C LEU A 38 6.60 -40.48 -0.76
N TYR A 39 6.95 -40.32 0.52
CA TYR A 39 7.89 -39.30 1.03
C TYR A 39 9.30 -39.85 1.27
N ARG A 40 9.91 -40.52 0.30
CA ARG A 40 11.33 -40.88 0.31
C ARG A 40 11.91 -40.80 -1.10
N GLY A 41 12.36 -39.61 -1.47
CA GLY A 41 13.07 -39.40 -2.72
C GLY A 41 13.00 -37.96 -3.17
N MET A 42 13.60 -37.05 -2.38
CA MET A 42 14.13 -35.73 -2.77
C MET A 42 14.58 -35.01 -1.49
N MET A 43 15.59 -35.57 -0.83
CA MET A 43 16.44 -34.79 0.08
C MET A 43 17.67 -34.34 -0.71
N ASN A 44 18.07 -33.09 -0.46
CA ASN A 44 19.27 -32.40 -0.94
C ASN A 44 19.11 -31.63 -2.26
N LEU A 45 18.21 -30.66 -2.25
CA LEU A 45 18.60 -29.31 -2.66
C LEU A 45 18.71 -28.50 -1.38
N SER A 46 19.92 -28.02 -1.08
CA SER A 46 20.08 -26.92 -0.14
C SER A 46 19.21 -25.77 -0.65
N MET A 47 18.05 -25.56 -0.02
CA MET A 47 17.41 -24.25 -0.09
C MET A 47 18.35 -23.30 0.65
N GLU A 48 19.31 -22.73 -0.06
CA GLU A 48 19.73 -21.37 0.25
C GLU A 48 18.43 -20.56 0.28
N SER A 49 18.04 -20.13 1.48
CA SER A 49 17.00 -19.14 1.66
C SER A 49 17.43 -17.94 0.82
N LYS A 50 16.86 -17.81 -0.38
CA LYS A 50 16.86 -16.52 -1.09
C LYS A 50 16.19 -15.58 -0.12
N SER A 51 16.94 -14.64 0.46
CA SER A 51 16.30 -13.57 1.21
C SER A 51 15.35 -12.88 0.23
N ALA A 52 14.08 -12.74 0.58
CA ALA A 52 13.12 -12.07 -0.27
C ALA A 52 13.05 -10.60 0.14
N VAL A 53 12.65 -9.74 -0.79
CA VAL A 53 11.99 -8.50 -0.41
C VAL A 53 10.52 -8.86 -0.27
N GLU A 54 9.93 -8.61 0.89
CA GLU A 54 8.53 -8.90 1.17
C GLU A 54 7.75 -7.62 1.43
N TYR A 55 6.48 -7.64 1.03
CA TYR A 55 5.53 -6.58 1.26
C TYR A 55 4.40 -7.11 2.16
N THR A 56 3.97 -6.29 3.11
CA THR A 56 2.75 -6.55 3.90
C THR A 56 1.84 -5.33 3.84
N SER A 57 0.66 -5.46 3.25
CA SER A 57 -0.38 -4.44 3.40
C SER A 57 -0.89 -4.45 4.82
N LEU A 58 -0.95 -3.30 5.47
CA LEU A 58 -1.63 -3.15 6.75
C LEU A 58 -2.97 -2.41 6.59
N ASP A 59 -3.59 -2.34 5.41
CA ASP A 59 -4.77 -1.50 5.09
C ASP A 59 -4.51 0.02 5.20
N GLY A 60 -5.35 0.81 4.53
CA GLY A 60 -5.17 2.26 4.47
C GLY A 60 -3.86 2.61 3.76
N ASN A 61 -3.16 3.62 4.27
CA ASN A 61 -1.83 3.99 3.76
C ASN A 61 -0.69 3.19 4.39
N SER A 62 -0.96 2.37 5.41
CA SER A 62 0.09 1.69 6.16
C SER A 62 0.51 0.38 5.51
N TRP A 63 1.81 0.14 5.41
CA TRP A 63 2.37 -1.11 4.90
C TRP A 63 3.81 -1.31 5.37
N LEU A 64 4.32 -2.53 5.20
CA LEU A 64 5.69 -2.93 5.58
C LEU A 64 6.48 -3.36 4.37
N LEU A 65 7.76 -2.98 4.35
CA LEU A 65 8.78 -3.58 3.50
C LEU A 65 9.77 -4.34 4.39
N GLN A 66 9.96 -5.63 4.10
CA GLN A 66 10.92 -6.48 4.83
C GLN A 66 11.98 -6.99 3.86
N PHE A 67 13.24 -6.94 4.27
CA PHE A 67 14.37 -7.48 3.52
C PHE A 67 15.51 -7.81 4.47
N GLY A 68 16.12 -8.98 4.31
CA GLY A 68 17.11 -9.47 5.28
C GLY A 68 16.50 -9.55 6.68
N SER A 69 17.12 -8.88 7.65
CA SER A 69 16.57 -8.74 9.01
C SER A 69 15.86 -7.40 9.25
N LYS A 70 15.76 -6.54 8.22
CA LYS A 70 15.21 -5.19 8.34
C LYS A 70 13.71 -5.16 8.09
N LYS A 71 13.02 -4.28 8.83
CA LYS A 71 11.60 -3.97 8.66
C LYS A 71 11.38 -2.47 8.63
N VAL A 72 10.90 -1.97 7.50
CA VAL A 72 10.53 -0.57 7.28
C VAL A 72 9.01 -0.44 7.28
N VAL A 73 8.47 0.49 8.05
CA VAL A 73 7.02 0.80 8.07
C VAL A 73 6.76 2.14 7.39
N PHE A 74 5.79 2.16 6.50
CA PHE A 74 5.33 3.36 5.82
C PHE A 74 4.00 3.81 6.43
N ASP A 75 3.88 5.11 6.70
CA ASP A 75 2.64 5.80 7.08
C ASP A 75 1.80 5.05 8.15
N PRO A 76 2.36 4.80 9.35
CA PRO A 76 1.74 3.92 10.34
C PRO A 76 0.49 4.55 10.98
N TRP A 77 -0.68 4.01 10.65
CA TRP A 77 -1.95 4.15 11.38
C TRP A 77 -2.34 2.78 11.93
N LEU A 78 -1.97 2.52 13.18
CA LEU A 78 -2.00 1.18 13.81
C LEU A 78 -2.74 1.14 15.16
N VAL A 79 -3.31 2.27 15.58
CA VAL A 79 -4.15 2.38 16.79
C VAL A 79 -5.25 3.39 16.52
N ASP A 80 -6.32 3.33 17.30
CA ASP A 80 -7.43 4.28 17.27
C ASP A 80 -8.08 4.51 15.88
N SER A 81 -9.14 5.30 15.85
CA SER A 81 -9.70 5.80 14.61
C SER A 81 -8.93 7.01 14.09
N LEU A 82 -8.83 7.16 12.78
CA LEU A 82 -8.40 8.39 12.13
C LEU A 82 -9.47 9.47 12.30
N VAL A 83 -9.09 10.69 12.68
CA VAL A 83 -10.01 11.83 12.84
C VAL A 83 -9.42 13.03 12.12
N PHE A 84 -10.15 13.58 11.14
CA PHE A 84 -9.82 14.90 10.57
C PHE A 84 -10.72 15.96 11.19
N PHE A 85 -10.12 17.00 11.78
CA PHE A 85 -10.76 18.11 12.51
C PHE A 85 -11.60 17.71 13.74
N SER A 86 -12.61 16.86 13.56
CA SER A 86 -13.52 16.39 14.61
C SER A 86 -14.18 15.07 14.18
N PRO A 87 -14.52 14.15 15.10
CA PRO A 87 -15.22 12.91 14.75
C PRO A 87 -16.56 13.12 14.03
N TRP A 88 -17.20 14.27 14.26
CA TRP A 88 -18.44 14.66 13.55
C TRP A 88 -18.17 15.11 12.11
N PHE A 89 -16.99 15.65 11.83
CA PHE A 89 -16.59 16.07 10.49
C PHE A 89 -16.15 14.87 9.66
N TYR A 90 -15.15 14.14 10.13
CA TYR A 90 -14.71 12.88 9.53
C TYR A 90 -14.05 11.99 10.58
N GLN A 91 -14.43 10.71 10.56
CA GLN A 91 -13.75 9.66 11.31
C GLN A 91 -13.63 8.40 10.46
N GLY A 92 -12.41 7.91 10.30
CA GLY A 92 -12.06 6.68 9.61
C GLY A 92 -11.78 5.54 10.58
N PHE A 93 -12.19 4.33 10.22
CA PHE A 93 -11.96 3.10 10.96
C PHE A 93 -11.33 2.08 10.03
N LYS A 94 -10.28 1.45 10.53
CA LYS A 94 -9.45 0.54 9.78
C LYS A 94 -9.80 -0.90 10.20
N PRO A 95 -10.39 -1.73 9.31
CA PRO A 95 -10.86 -3.07 9.67
C PRO A 95 -9.77 -3.95 10.31
N LEU A 96 -8.53 -3.81 9.84
CA LEU A 96 -7.39 -4.51 10.43
C LEU A 96 -7.29 -4.33 11.96
N LEU A 97 -7.62 -3.15 12.49
CA LEU A 97 -7.53 -2.84 13.93
C LEU A 97 -8.58 -3.56 14.80
N GLU A 98 -9.53 -4.27 14.20
CA GLU A 98 -10.42 -5.17 14.94
C GLU A 98 -9.66 -6.38 15.52
N HIS A 99 -8.52 -6.74 14.92
CA HIS A 99 -7.74 -7.93 15.30
C HIS A 99 -6.22 -7.69 15.42
N PHE A 100 -5.70 -6.59 14.89
CA PHE A 100 -4.29 -6.21 14.97
C PHE A 100 -4.09 -5.14 16.04
N LYS A 101 -3.05 -5.30 16.86
CA LYS A 101 -2.58 -4.33 17.85
C LYS A 101 -1.19 -3.84 17.48
N LEU A 102 -0.79 -2.70 18.03
CA LEU A 102 0.52 -2.12 17.77
C LEU A 102 1.67 -3.10 18.11
N GLU A 103 1.50 -3.92 19.15
CA GLU A 103 2.50 -4.91 19.55
C GLU A 103 2.72 -6.01 18.48
N ASP A 104 1.71 -6.30 17.66
CA ASP A 104 1.79 -7.28 16.58
C ASP A 104 2.72 -6.81 15.45
N LEU A 105 3.02 -5.50 15.37
CA LEU A 105 4.05 -4.96 14.48
C LEU A 105 5.45 -5.53 14.80
N GLY A 106 5.71 -5.84 16.07
CA GLY A 106 7.04 -6.19 16.57
C GLY A 106 8.06 -5.06 16.41
N SER A 107 9.34 -5.41 16.31
CA SER A 107 10.41 -4.42 16.05
C SER A 107 10.29 -3.83 14.65
N CYS A 108 10.68 -2.57 14.53
CA CYS A 108 10.78 -1.84 13.26
C CYS A 108 12.08 -1.03 13.26
N ASP A 109 12.79 -1.03 12.14
CA ASP A 109 14.11 -0.42 12.00
C ASP A 109 14.06 0.99 11.42
N LEU A 110 12.99 1.34 10.71
CA LEU A 110 12.81 2.63 10.04
C LEU A 110 11.32 2.93 9.84
N ILE A 111 10.92 4.16 10.15
CA ILE A 111 9.61 4.70 9.80
C ILE A 111 9.76 5.64 8.61
N VAL A 112 8.88 5.54 7.63
CA VAL A 112 8.78 6.48 6.51
C VAL A 112 7.43 7.17 6.54
N ILE A 113 7.43 8.51 6.54
CA ILE A 113 6.23 9.35 6.49
C ILE A 113 6.20 10.10 5.14
N THR A 114 5.27 9.73 4.28
CA THR A 114 5.17 10.29 2.92
C THR A 114 4.53 11.67 2.89
N GLN A 115 3.47 11.85 3.68
CA GLN A 115 2.71 13.09 3.74
C GLN A 115 2.53 13.55 5.19
N SER A 116 2.33 14.85 5.38
CA SER A 116 2.11 15.47 6.71
C SER A 116 0.65 15.37 7.20
N LEU A 117 -0.23 14.76 6.43
CA LEU A 117 -1.65 14.58 6.76
C LEU A 117 -1.86 13.48 7.82
N ASP A 118 -2.94 13.59 8.60
CA ASP A 118 -3.22 12.68 9.73
C ASP A 118 -3.43 11.21 9.32
N ASP A 119 -3.79 10.92 8.07
CA ASP A 119 -3.92 9.57 7.51
C ASP A 119 -2.60 8.93 7.06
N HIS A 120 -1.49 9.69 7.20
CA HIS A 120 -0.12 9.25 6.97
C HIS A 120 0.74 9.43 8.23
N LEU A 121 0.71 10.62 8.81
CA LEU A 121 1.33 11.00 10.08
C LEU A 121 0.31 10.81 11.21
N HIS A 122 -0.10 9.56 11.47
CA HIS A 122 -1.11 9.30 12.49
C HIS A 122 -0.52 9.47 13.90
N ARG A 123 -0.71 10.67 14.47
CA ARG A 123 -0.13 11.06 15.76
C ARG A 123 -0.44 10.08 16.91
N PRO A 124 -1.67 9.54 17.09
CA PRO A 124 -1.93 8.56 18.15
C PRO A 124 -1.06 7.31 18.05
N THR A 125 -0.81 6.81 16.83
CA THR A 125 0.11 5.69 16.60
C THR A 125 1.54 6.09 16.91
N LEU A 126 2.00 7.19 16.30
CA LEU A 126 3.39 7.64 16.43
C LEU A 126 3.76 8.02 17.87
N ARG A 127 2.81 8.47 18.71
CA ARG A 127 3.04 8.69 20.15
C ARG A 127 3.42 7.41 20.90
N GLN A 128 2.91 6.26 20.48
CA GLN A 128 3.13 4.98 21.15
C GLN A 128 4.37 4.23 20.64
N MET A 129 4.91 4.61 19.47
CA MET A 129 6.12 3.98 18.91
C MET A 129 7.41 4.41 19.61
N ASP A 130 8.48 3.61 19.54
CA ASP A 130 9.78 3.98 20.10
C ASP A 130 10.39 5.19 19.38
N LYS A 131 10.76 6.21 20.15
CA LYS A 131 11.31 7.50 19.67
C LYS A 131 12.75 7.42 19.20
N ASN A 132 13.42 6.29 19.41
CA ASN A 132 14.77 6.03 18.91
C ASN A 132 14.77 5.48 17.48
N ILE A 133 13.63 4.95 17.01
CA ILE A 133 13.51 4.47 15.62
C ILE A 133 13.76 5.67 14.69
N PRO A 134 14.69 5.56 13.72
CA PRO A 134 14.89 6.63 12.75
C PRO A 134 13.64 6.82 11.90
N VAL A 135 13.36 8.07 11.55
CA VAL A 135 12.22 8.47 10.72
C VAL A 135 12.73 9.23 9.51
N VAL A 136 12.32 8.82 8.31
CA VAL A 136 12.47 9.63 7.10
C VAL A 136 11.12 10.20 6.72
N ALA A 137 11.02 11.50 6.51
CA ALA A 137 9.73 12.16 6.31
C ALA A 137 9.80 13.30 5.29
N THR A 138 8.65 13.74 4.79
CA THR A 138 8.54 15.08 4.17
C THR A 138 8.97 16.16 5.16
N VAL A 139 9.59 17.24 4.65
CA VAL A 139 10.06 18.36 5.48
C VAL A 139 8.96 18.99 6.35
N ASP A 140 7.72 18.98 5.87
CA ASP A 140 6.55 19.54 6.56
C ASP A 140 6.21 18.76 7.85
N SER A 141 6.71 17.53 7.98
CA SER A 141 6.45 16.65 9.14
C SER A 141 7.50 16.77 10.25
N ILE A 142 8.63 17.45 10.00
CA ILE A 142 9.79 17.43 10.93
C ILE A 142 9.43 18.03 12.28
N GLU A 143 8.80 19.21 12.31
CA GLU A 143 8.41 19.89 13.55
C GLU A 143 7.48 19.00 14.40
N ILE A 144 6.50 18.36 13.75
CA ILE A 144 5.57 17.47 14.45
C ILE A 144 6.33 16.26 15.02
N LEU A 145 7.19 15.62 14.22
CA LEU A 145 7.92 14.42 14.62
C LEU A 145 8.93 14.70 15.73
N ARG A 146 9.71 15.78 15.63
CA ARG A 146 10.75 16.12 16.61
C ARG A 146 10.16 16.82 17.83
N ASP A 147 9.44 17.92 17.63
CA ASP A 147 9.12 18.86 18.71
C ASP A 147 7.84 18.45 19.44
N GLN A 148 6.87 17.87 18.71
CA GLN A 148 5.57 17.49 19.30
C GLN A 148 5.49 16.01 19.69
N LEU A 149 6.21 15.14 18.98
CA LEU A 149 6.21 13.69 19.22
C LEU A 149 7.50 13.17 19.86
N GLY A 150 8.61 13.92 19.79
CA GLY A 150 9.85 13.58 20.49
C GLY A 150 10.74 12.54 19.81
N PHE A 151 10.59 12.29 18.51
CA PHE A 151 11.53 11.43 17.77
C PHE A 151 12.92 12.05 17.72
N ARG A 152 13.94 11.25 18.06
CA ARG A 152 15.33 11.72 18.19
C ARG A 152 16.07 11.79 16.86
N ASN A 153 15.74 10.87 15.96
CA ASN A 153 16.41 10.69 14.68
C ASN A 153 15.40 10.90 13.55
N VAL A 154 15.25 12.13 13.08
CA VAL A 154 14.34 12.45 11.96
C VAL A 154 15.15 13.04 10.82
N VAL A 155 14.99 12.53 9.62
CA VAL A 155 15.53 13.09 8.38
C VAL A 155 14.37 13.60 7.55
N GLY A 156 14.35 14.90 7.28
CA GLY A 156 13.41 15.47 6.32
C GLY A 156 14.00 15.44 4.92
N LEU A 157 13.17 15.13 3.92
CA LEU A 157 13.53 15.19 2.51
C LEU A 157 12.60 16.13 1.75
N ASP A 158 13.19 17.08 1.04
CA ASP A 158 12.52 17.85 0.00
C ASP A 158 12.57 17.13 -1.36
N HIS A 159 11.80 17.59 -2.34
CA HIS A 159 11.76 17.01 -3.67
C HIS A 159 13.14 17.04 -4.31
N GLY A 160 13.58 15.89 -4.84
CA GLY A 160 14.90 15.69 -5.44
C GLY A 160 15.96 15.22 -4.44
N GLU A 161 15.74 15.33 -3.13
CA GLU A 161 16.69 14.86 -2.11
C GLU A 161 16.58 13.35 -1.89
N LYS A 162 17.71 12.74 -1.50
CA LYS A 162 17.78 11.32 -1.17
C LYS A 162 18.59 11.06 0.09
N VAL A 163 18.28 9.97 0.77
CA VAL A 163 19.03 9.48 1.93
C VAL A 163 19.20 7.97 1.87
N GLU A 164 20.35 7.51 2.35
CA GLU A 164 20.63 6.11 2.62
C GLU A 164 20.44 5.83 4.11
N MET A 165 19.71 4.77 4.43
CA MET A 165 19.41 4.35 5.80
C MET A 165 19.82 2.90 5.99
N LEU A 166 19.88 2.47 7.27
CA LEU A 166 20.17 1.08 7.64
C LEU A 166 21.49 0.62 7.00
N ASP A 167 22.57 1.37 7.24
CA ASP A 167 23.91 1.08 6.72
C ASP A 167 23.98 0.96 5.17
N GLY A 168 23.12 1.69 4.46
CA GLY A 168 23.06 1.71 3.00
C GLY A 168 22.18 0.62 2.38
N GLU A 169 21.53 -0.21 3.20
CA GLU A 169 20.65 -1.29 2.71
C GLU A 169 19.35 -0.76 2.07
N ILE A 170 18.96 0.50 2.36
CA ILE A 170 17.81 1.15 1.70
C ILE A 170 18.11 2.61 1.36
N THR A 171 17.76 3.01 0.14
CA THR A 171 17.80 4.40 -0.33
C THR A 171 16.38 4.91 -0.54
N LEU A 172 16.07 6.08 0.03
CA LEU A 172 14.81 6.79 -0.17
C LEU A 172 15.10 8.07 -0.96
N HIS A 173 14.53 8.20 -2.16
CA HIS A 173 14.64 9.39 -3.00
C HIS A 173 13.25 10.04 -3.13
N ALA A 174 13.11 11.26 -2.62
CA ALA A 174 11.87 12.01 -2.63
C ALA A 174 11.62 12.68 -3.99
N PHE A 175 10.39 12.63 -4.45
CA PHE A 175 9.90 13.33 -5.64
C PHE A 175 8.54 13.96 -5.32
N GLN A 176 8.06 14.84 -6.20
CA GLN A 176 6.71 15.39 -6.06
C GLN A 176 5.67 14.28 -6.14
N GLY A 177 4.95 14.07 -5.05
CA GLY A 177 3.73 13.26 -4.96
C GLY A 177 2.50 14.18 -4.89
N ALA A 178 1.40 13.71 -4.31
CA ALA A 178 0.10 14.36 -4.38
C ALA A 178 0.05 15.86 -4.01
N LEU A 179 -0.79 16.62 -4.73
CA LEU A 179 -1.17 17.97 -4.34
C LEU A 179 -2.36 17.90 -3.39
N THR A 180 -2.08 17.87 -2.10
CA THR A 180 -3.11 17.85 -1.06
C THR A 180 -3.37 19.26 -0.54
N GLY A 181 -4.57 19.78 -0.83
CA GLY A 181 -4.96 21.15 -0.46
C GLY A 181 -5.12 22.09 -1.66
N PRO A 182 -5.02 23.42 -1.45
CA PRO A 182 -5.26 24.38 -2.53
C PRO A 182 -4.18 24.32 -3.61
N PRO A 183 -4.43 24.86 -4.83
CA PRO A 183 -3.51 24.76 -5.97
C PRO A 183 -2.09 25.32 -5.74
N TRP A 184 -1.91 26.20 -4.76
CA TRP A 184 -0.64 26.82 -4.40
C TRP A 184 0.08 26.11 -3.23
N ALA A 185 -0.50 25.04 -2.67
CA ALA A 185 0.15 24.25 -1.64
C ALA A 185 1.36 23.52 -2.21
N LYS A 186 2.35 23.28 -1.35
CA LYS A 186 3.47 22.40 -1.69
C LYS A 186 2.92 20.97 -1.86
N ARG A 187 3.36 20.30 -2.93
CA ARG A 187 3.08 18.88 -3.14
C ARG A 187 3.74 18.04 -2.04
N GLN A 188 3.06 16.99 -1.59
CA GLN A 188 3.62 16.04 -0.65
C GLN A 188 4.65 15.13 -1.34
N ASN A 189 5.29 14.21 -0.61
CA ASN A 189 6.33 13.36 -1.19
C ASN A 189 5.74 12.05 -1.73
N GLY A 190 6.23 11.65 -2.90
CA GLY A 190 6.34 10.25 -3.29
C GLY A 190 7.80 9.80 -3.17
N TYR A 191 8.04 8.50 -2.99
CA TYR A 191 9.40 7.97 -2.87
C TYR A 191 9.70 6.90 -3.93
N LYS A 192 10.86 7.04 -4.56
CA LYS A 192 11.56 5.88 -5.13
C LYS A 192 12.37 5.23 -4.02
N VAL A 193 11.95 4.04 -3.62
CA VAL A 193 12.60 3.22 -2.60
C VAL A 193 13.50 2.22 -3.32
N THR A 194 14.78 2.15 -2.96
CA THR A 194 15.72 1.17 -3.52
C THR A 194 16.29 0.31 -2.41
N VAL A 195 16.16 -1.02 -2.53
CA VAL A 195 16.73 -2.00 -1.59
C VAL A 195 18.05 -2.51 -2.14
N ASN A 196 19.11 -2.35 -1.36
CA ASN A 196 20.47 -2.74 -1.67
C ASN A 196 20.87 -4.02 -0.89
N PRO A 197 21.79 -4.84 -1.42
CA PRO A 197 22.47 -4.71 -2.72
C PRO A 197 21.66 -5.30 -3.90
N ALA A 198 20.39 -5.68 -3.69
CA ALA A 198 19.52 -6.17 -4.78
C ALA A 198 19.43 -5.20 -5.96
N ASN A 199 19.55 -3.91 -5.66
CA ASN A 199 19.19 -2.83 -6.58
C ASN A 199 17.74 -2.99 -7.08
N TRP A 200 16.86 -3.50 -6.21
CA TRP A 200 15.43 -3.63 -6.48
C TRP A 200 14.75 -2.32 -6.06
N SER A 201 13.94 -1.76 -6.95
CA SER A 201 13.36 -0.43 -6.77
C SER A 201 11.84 -0.42 -6.85
N LEU A 202 11.23 0.37 -5.98
CA LEU A 202 9.79 0.50 -5.82
C LEU A 202 9.40 1.98 -5.88
N TRP A 203 8.41 2.31 -6.70
CA TRP A 203 7.75 3.61 -6.61
C TRP A 203 6.55 3.54 -5.67
N TYR A 204 6.49 4.47 -4.71
CA TYR A 204 5.34 4.65 -3.84
C TYR A 204 4.92 6.11 -3.75
N GLU A 205 3.71 6.40 -4.20
CA GLU A 205 3.02 7.66 -3.97
C GLU A 205 1.57 7.32 -3.57
N PRO A 206 1.14 7.65 -2.32
CA PRO A 206 -0.06 7.05 -1.76
C PRO A 206 -1.37 7.38 -2.49
N HIS A 207 -1.49 8.57 -3.09
CA HIS A 207 -2.76 9.01 -3.71
C HIS A 207 -2.78 8.82 -5.23
N ALA A 208 -1.72 8.25 -5.81
CA ALA A 208 -1.47 8.13 -7.24
C ALA A 208 -1.72 9.44 -8.02
N ASP A 209 -1.23 10.56 -7.50
CA ASP A 209 -1.21 11.89 -8.11
C ASP A 209 0.24 12.34 -8.32
N SER A 210 0.98 11.58 -9.13
CA SER A 210 2.38 11.87 -9.48
C SER A 210 2.46 12.73 -10.74
N PRO A 211 3.18 13.87 -10.74
CA PRO A 211 3.37 14.68 -11.94
C PRO A 211 4.09 13.90 -13.05
N PRO A 212 3.64 13.98 -14.32
CA PRO A 212 4.26 13.23 -15.42
C PRO A 212 5.77 13.50 -15.59
N ALA A 213 6.23 14.71 -15.32
CA ALA A 213 7.64 15.07 -15.41
C ALA A 213 8.52 14.37 -14.37
N GLU A 214 7.96 13.98 -13.22
CA GLU A 214 8.69 13.19 -12.22
C GLU A 214 8.81 11.73 -12.65
N LEU A 215 7.74 11.16 -13.24
CA LEU A 215 7.74 9.76 -13.68
C LEU A 215 8.86 9.46 -14.68
N GLU A 216 9.20 10.42 -15.54
CA GLU A 216 10.32 10.31 -16.49
C GLU A 216 11.69 10.24 -15.80
N GLN A 217 11.84 10.88 -14.64
CA GLN A 217 13.09 10.84 -13.86
C GLN A 217 13.17 9.59 -12.97
N ILE A 218 12.01 9.08 -12.54
CA ILE A 218 11.90 7.92 -11.66
C ILE A 218 12.15 6.62 -12.43
N ARG A 219 11.71 6.52 -13.70
CA ARG A 219 11.78 5.29 -14.48
C ARG A 219 13.21 4.84 -14.82
N PRO A 220 13.48 3.53 -14.96
CA PRO A 220 12.57 2.43 -14.65
C PRO A 220 12.54 2.13 -13.14
N VAL A 221 11.49 1.43 -12.71
CA VAL A 221 11.38 0.78 -11.39
C VAL A 221 10.98 -0.67 -11.56
N ASP A 222 11.31 -1.52 -10.59
CA ASP A 222 10.88 -2.92 -10.62
C ASP A 222 9.41 -3.03 -10.26
N ALA A 223 8.95 -2.27 -9.27
CA ALA A 223 7.59 -2.32 -8.77
C ALA A 223 6.97 -0.93 -8.56
N ILE A 224 5.64 -0.89 -8.50
CA ILE A 224 4.85 0.24 -8.00
C ILE A 224 3.86 -0.27 -6.94
N VAL A 225 3.70 0.44 -5.83
CA VAL A 225 2.53 0.28 -4.93
C VAL A 225 1.53 1.36 -5.27
N ALA A 226 0.34 0.99 -5.74
CA ALA A 226 -0.67 1.98 -6.13
C ALA A 226 -2.12 1.53 -5.85
N PRO A 227 -3.01 2.49 -5.50
CA PRO A 227 -4.43 2.22 -5.31
C PRO A 227 -5.10 1.82 -6.62
N VAL A 228 -6.12 0.96 -6.53
CA VAL A 228 -6.91 0.50 -7.68
C VAL A 228 -8.35 1.02 -7.67
N VAL A 229 -8.79 1.58 -6.55
CA VAL A 229 -10.11 2.21 -6.38
C VAL A 229 -9.90 3.71 -6.24
N ARG A 230 -10.65 4.49 -7.03
CA ARG A 230 -10.62 5.95 -6.94
C ARG A 230 -11.56 6.41 -5.84
N THR A 231 -11.07 7.21 -4.90
CA THR A 231 -11.90 7.91 -3.91
C THR A 231 -11.94 9.40 -4.26
N TYR A 232 -13.14 9.99 -4.34
CA TYR A 232 -13.30 11.38 -4.76
C TYR A 232 -14.41 12.10 -4.00
N LEU A 233 -14.28 13.43 -3.92
CA LEU A 233 -15.30 14.33 -3.41
C LEU A 233 -16.32 14.61 -4.51
N VAL A 234 -17.54 14.11 -4.32
CA VAL A 234 -18.64 14.19 -5.29
C VAL A 234 -18.97 15.63 -5.73
N PRO A 235 -19.12 16.63 -4.82
CA PRO A 235 -19.53 17.97 -5.23
C PRO A 235 -18.54 18.69 -6.15
N LEU A 236 -17.26 18.31 -6.08
CA LEU A 236 -16.17 18.95 -6.82
C LEU A 236 -15.59 18.05 -7.92
N ASN A 237 -16.05 16.79 -8.01
CA ASN A 237 -15.41 15.73 -8.78
C ASN A 237 -13.88 15.66 -8.56
N TYR A 238 -13.43 15.99 -7.34
CA TYR A 238 -12.03 16.11 -7.00
C TYR A 238 -11.53 14.77 -6.44
N SER A 239 -10.56 14.14 -7.10
CA SER A 239 -9.95 12.91 -6.60
C SER A 239 -9.15 13.20 -5.35
N LEU A 240 -9.44 12.48 -4.26
CA LEU A 240 -8.58 12.42 -3.09
C LEU A 240 -7.53 11.32 -3.24
N VAL A 241 -7.93 10.20 -3.85
CA VAL A 241 -7.06 9.08 -4.19
C VAL A 241 -7.45 8.66 -5.61
N ASN A 242 -6.49 8.67 -6.53
CA ASN A 242 -6.70 8.14 -7.87
C ASN A 242 -6.74 6.60 -7.85
N GLY A 243 -7.21 5.99 -8.94
CA GLY A 243 -7.37 4.54 -9.00
C GLY A 243 -7.52 4.02 -10.42
N GLY A 244 -7.64 2.70 -10.53
CA GLY A 244 -7.94 1.99 -11.77
C GLY A 244 -6.93 2.27 -12.89
N VAL A 245 -7.47 2.70 -14.05
CA VAL A 245 -6.70 2.91 -15.28
C VAL A 245 -5.58 3.94 -15.10
N HIS A 246 -5.81 4.99 -14.32
CA HIS A 246 -4.79 6.02 -14.08
C HIS A 246 -3.51 5.43 -13.46
N CYS A 247 -3.66 4.56 -12.45
CA CYS A 247 -2.53 3.92 -11.78
C CYS A 247 -1.83 2.92 -12.71
N LEU A 248 -2.59 2.24 -13.57
CA LEU A 248 -2.03 1.35 -14.58
C LEU A 248 -1.21 2.11 -15.64
N GLU A 249 -1.68 3.26 -16.11
CA GLU A 249 -0.92 4.14 -17.00
C GLU A 249 0.36 4.67 -16.31
N THR A 250 0.28 4.99 -15.02
CA THR A 250 1.44 5.41 -14.21
C THR A 250 2.48 4.29 -14.15
N ALA A 251 2.06 3.06 -13.87
CA ALA A 251 2.93 1.89 -13.87
C ALA A 251 3.62 1.67 -15.24
N GLN A 252 2.88 1.87 -16.33
CA GLN A 252 3.42 1.76 -17.69
C GLN A 252 4.47 2.84 -18.00
N LYS A 253 4.21 4.10 -17.61
CA LYS A 253 5.19 5.20 -17.78
C LYS A 253 6.46 4.96 -16.98
N LEU A 254 6.31 4.43 -15.78
CA LEU A 254 7.42 4.02 -14.92
C LEU A 254 8.16 2.77 -15.42
N GLN A 255 7.65 2.12 -16.47
CA GLN A 255 8.16 0.85 -16.99
C GLN A 255 8.25 -0.22 -15.88
N ALA A 256 7.30 -0.20 -14.96
CA ALA A 256 7.24 -1.12 -13.83
C ALA A 256 6.98 -2.55 -14.32
N ARG A 257 7.70 -3.51 -13.73
CA ARG A 257 7.51 -4.94 -13.98
C ARG A 257 6.45 -5.53 -13.06
N GLN A 258 6.23 -4.92 -11.90
CA GLN A 258 5.29 -5.37 -10.90
C GLN A 258 4.35 -4.26 -10.47
N PHE A 259 3.08 -4.58 -10.30
CA PHE A 259 2.06 -3.72 -9.72
C PHE A 259 1.56 -4.35 -8.43
N ILE A 260 1.86 -3.72 -7.29
CA ILE A 260 1.41 -4.15 -5.97
C ILE A 260 0.14 -3.36 -5.63
N VAL A 261 -0.96 -4.08 -5.37
CA VAL A 261 -2.26 -3.47 -5.09
C VAL A 261 -2.26 -2.82 -3.70
N HIS A 262 -2.40 -1.49 -3.65
CA HIS A 262 -2.51 -0.72 -2.40
C HIS A 262 -3.94 -0.74 -1.85
N LYS A 263 -4.12 -1.12 -0.59
CA LYS A 263 -5.42 -1.43 0.04
C LYS A 263 -6.06 -0.23 0.77
N VAL A 264 -5.96 0.97 0.21
CA VAL A 264 -6.39 2.22 0.87
C VAL A 264 -7.90 2.29 1.13
N HIS A 265 -8.71 1.81 0.19
CA HIS A 265 -10.17 2.00 0.16
C HIS A 265 -10.97 1.15 1.17
N ARG A 266 -10.30 0.25 1.92
CA ARG A 266 -11.01 -0.68 2.82
C ARG A 266 -11.52 -0.04 4.12
N ASN A 267 -11.17 1.23 4.36
CA ASN A 267 -11.52 1.93 5.58
C ASN A 267 -13.02 2.29 5.63
N ARG A 268 -13.68 1.94 6.73
CA ARG A 268 -15.03 2.44 7.02
C ARG A 268 -14.92 3.88 7.48
N HIS A 269 -15.89 4.72 7.16
CA HIS A 269 -15.84 6.12 7.56
C HIS A 269 -17.22 6.67 7.92
N ARG A 270 -17.25 7.69 8.80
CA ARG A 270 -18.47 8.42 9.20
C ARG A 270 -18.19 9.91 9.34
N GLY A 271 -19.25 10.69 9.50
CA GLY A 271 -19.20 12.14 9.69
C GLY A 271 -19.93 12.92 8.60
N PHE A 272 -19.71 14.23 8.57
CA PHE A 272 -20.24 15.11 7.54
C PHE A 272 -19.56 14.87 6.19
N LEU A 273 -18.22 14.84 6.16
CA LEU A 273 -17.44 14.72 4.92
C LEU A 273 -17.72 13.40 4.19
N SER A 274 -17.91 12.31 4.94
CA SER A 274 -18.21 10.98 4.36
C SER A 274 -19.44 10.95 3.47
N LYS A 275 -20.41 11.86 3.67
CA LYS A 275 -21.63 11.93 2.84
C LYS A 275 -21.34 12.39 1.41
N TYR A 276 -20.17 12.98 1.20
CA TYR A 276 -19.72 13.54 -0.07
C TYR A 276 -18.58 12.74 -0.69
N LEU A 277 -18.18 11.64 -0.06
CA LEU A 277 -17.18 10.73 -0.61
C LEU A 277 -17.89 9.64 -1.42
N ALA A 278 -17.30 9.32 -2.56
CA ALA A 278 -17.69 8.17 -3.35
C ALA A 278 -16.46 7.44 -3.87
N GLU A 279 -16.66 6.18 -4.20
CA GLU A 279 -15.65 5.30 -4.75
C GLU A 279 -16.02 4.88 -6.18
N VAL A 280 -15.03 4.79 -7.07
CA VAL A 280 -15.19 4.30 -8.43
C VAL A 280 -14.15 3.23 -8.70
N GLY A 281 -14.61 2.10 -9.23
CA GLY A 281 -13.80 0.91 -9.45
C GLY A 281 -13.83 -0.03 -8.25
N THR A 282 -13.39 -1.26 -8.47
CA THR A 282 -13.20 -2.28 -7.44
C THR A 282 -11.89 -3.04 -7.68
N GLU A 283 -11.36 -3.69 -6.64
CA GLU A 283 -10.22 -4.60 -6.81
C GLU A 283 -10.52 -5.70 -7.83
N GLU A 284 -11.77 -6.20 -7.85
CA GLU A 284 -12.18 -7.27 -8.75
C GLU A 284 -12.22 -6.83 -10.21
N GLU A 285 -12.78 -5.65 -10.49
CA GLU A 285 -12.74 -5.06 -11.83
C GLU A 285 -11.30 -4.83 -12.28
N PHE A 286 -10.41 -4.39 -11.39
CA PHE A 286 -8.99 -4.23 -11.71
C PHE A 286 -8.34 -5.58 -12.07
N ARG A 287 -8.60 -6.64 -11.29
CA ARG A 287 -8.11 -8.01 -11.61
C ARG A 287 -8.61 -8.48 -12.98
N GLN A 288 -9.87 -8.20 -13.32
CA GLN A 288 -10.43 -8.55 -14.62
C GLN A 288 -9.73 -7.79 -15.76
N VAL A 289 -9.50 -6.47 -15.61
CA VAL A 289 -8.78 -5.67 -16.59
C VAL A 289 -7.35 -6.18 -16.79
N ILE A 290 -6.65 -6.52 -15.71
CA ILE A 290 -5.28 -7.03 -15.78
C ILE A 290 -5.22 -8.42 -16.42
N SER A 291 -6.08 -9.36 -16.01
CA SER A 291 -6.08 -10.73 -16.56
C SER A 291 -6.37 -10.79 -18.07
N GLN A 292 -7.07 -9.79 -18.60
CA GLN A 292 -7.34 -9.65 -20.03
C GLN A 292 -6.18 -9.00 -20.80
N ARG A 293 -5.25 -8.32 -20.11
CA ARG A 293 -4.07 -7.73 -20.74
C ARG A 293 -3.01 -8.80 -20.95
N LYS A 294 -2.56 -8.92 -22.20
CA LYS A 294 -1.30 -9.59 -22.52
C LYS A 294 -0.18 -8.58 -22.28
N GLY A 295 0.62 -8.78 -21.23
CA GLY A 295 1.73 -7.88 -20.92
C GLY A 295 2.69 -8.49 -19.90
N ASP A 296 3.88 -7.90 -19.83
CA ASP A 296 4.99 -8.35 -18.98
C ASP A 296 4.91 -7.84 -17.53
N MET A 297 3.82 -7.17 -17.15
CA MET A 297 3.64 -6.62 -15.80
C MET A 297 2.89 -7.60 -14.90
N GLU A 298 3.60 -8.14 -13.91
CA GLU A 298 3.05 -8.99 -12.86
C GLU A 298 2.20 -8.16 -11.90
N VAL A 299 1.04 -8.66 -11.50
CA VAL A 299 0.19 -7.99 -10.50
C VAL A 299 0.19 -8.81 -9.22
N ILE A 300 0.58 -8.16 -8.13
CA ILE A 300 0.71 -8.77 -6.81
C ILE A 300 -0.41 -8.22 -5.93
N ASP A 301 -1.31 -9.10 -5.54
CA ASP A 301 -2.51 -8.76 -4.77
C ASP A 301 -2.67 -9.74 -3.59
N GLY A 302 -1.83 -9.56 -2.57
CA GLY A 302 -1.86 -10.39 -1.38
C GLY A 302 -2.86 -9.92 -0.32
N PRO A 303 -3.18 -10.78 0.66
CA PRO A 303 -4.10 -10.43 1.74
C PRO A 303 -3.49 -9.41 2.71
N THR A 304 -4.35 -8.57 3.29
CA THR A 304 -3.97 -7.64 4.37
C THR A 304 -3.44 -8.42 5.58
N GLY A 305 -2.38 -7.91 6.21
CA GLY A 305 -1.76 -8.45 7.42
C GLY A 305 -0.87 -9.67 7.18
N VAL A 306 -0.71 -10.10 5.93
CA VAL A 306 0.12 -11.24 5.55
C VAL A 306 1.28 -10.77 4.69
N SER A 307 2.49 -11.19 5.03
CA SER A 307 3.68 -10.91 4.23
C SER A 307 3.72 -11.78 2.97
N TYR A 308 4.12 -11.20 1.85
CA TYR A 308 4.32 -11.92 0.60
C TYR A 308 5.54 -11.39 -0.17
N PRO A 309 6.29 -12.28 -0.85
CA PRO A 309 7.48 -11.89 -1.59
C PRO A 309 7.12 -11.03 -2.81
N VAL A 310 7.87 -9.96 -3.00
CA VAL A 310 7.80 -9.07 -4.18
C VAL A 310 9.10 -9.09 -4.97
N ALA A 311 10.22 -9.50 -4.36
CA ALA A 311 11.47 -9.76 -5.07
C ALA A 311 12.23 -10.92 -4.45
N PHE A 312 13.06 -11.58 -5.26
CA PHE A 312 14.02 -12.58 -4.81
C PHE A 312 15.42 -12.12 -5.19
N TYR A 313 16.41 -12.19 -4.29
CA TYR A 313 17.80 -11.99 -4.69
C TYR A 313 18.18 -13.11 -5.69
N SER A 314 18.64 -12.71 -6.88
CA SER A 314 19.19 -13.65 -7.86
C SER A 314 20.58 -14.07 -7.42
N SER A 315 20.76 -15.33 -7.03
CA SER A 315 22.05 -15.98 -6.88
C SER A 315 22.64 -16.28 -8.26
N THR A 316 22.91 -15.26 -9.06
CA THR A 316 23.78 -15.40 -10.23
C THR A 316 25.08 -14.67 -9.94
N VAL A 317 25.99 -15.39 -9.28
CA VAL A 317 27.42 -15.18 -9.51
C VAL A 317 27.62 -15.44 -11.00
N LYS A 318 27.63 -14.37 -11.81
CA LYS A 318 28.22 -14.43 -13.14
C LYS A 318 29.72 -14.61 -12.94
N THR A 319 30.17 -15.87 -12.96
CA THR A 319 31.57 -16.19 -13.30
C THR A 319 31.81 -15.88 -14.75
#